data_AF-D9VLA0-F1
#
_entry.id   AF-D9VLA0-F1
#
_cell.length_a   1.000
_cell.length_b   1.000
_cell.length_c   1.000
_cell.angle_alpha   90.00
_cell.angle_beta   90.00
_cell.angle_gamma   90.00
#
_symmetry.space_group_name_H-M   'P 1'
#
loop_
_entity.id
_entity.type
_entity.pdbx_description
1 polymer ?
#
loop_
_entity_poly.entity_id
_entity_poly.type
_entity_poly.pdbx_seq_one_letter_code
_entity_poly.pdbx_strand_id
1 'polypeptide(L)' 'MATENRRTDEQARRMREQAEALELAANKSADAAEREGLMDEALRIRKDLEERHGPESATMDPM' A
#
# COMPACT_ATOMS: atom_id res chain seq x y z
N MET A 1 25.29 9.69 -6.68
CA MET A 1 24.04 9.70 -5.88
C MET A 1 22.92 8.95 -6.63
N ALA A 2 23.08 7.65 -6.91
CA ALA A 2 22.11 6.88 -7.73
C ALA A 2 21.53 5.65 -6.99
N THR A 3 21.99 5.38 -5.77
CA THR A 3 21.63 4.19 -4.98
C THR A 3 20.52 4.45 -3.98
N GLU A 4 20.33 5.70 -3.54
CA GLU A 4 19.22 6.07 -2.65
C GLU A 4 17.87 5.98 -3.37
N ASN A 5 17.73 6.54 -4.58
CA ASN A 5 16.46 6.48 -5.33
C ASN A 5 15.94 5.05 -5.51
N ARG A 6 16.77 4.09 -5.92
CA ARG A 6 16.31 2.72 -6.20
C ARG A 6 15.82 1.98 -4.95
N ARG A 7 16.43 2.22 -3.79
CA ARG A 7 16.01 1.58 -2.52
C ARG A 7 14.68 2.16 -2.04
N THR A 8 14.53 3.47 -2.19
CA THR A 8 13.29 4.20 -1.89
C THR A 8 12.15 3.72 -2.80
N ASP A 9 12.43 3.47 -4.08
CA ASP A 9 11.47 2.95 -5.05
C ASP A 9 11.06 1.49 -4.77
N GLU A 10 12.01 0.61 -4.44
CA GLU A 10 11.73 -0.79 -4.08
C GLU A 10 10.90 -0.89 -2.79
N GLN A 11 11.18 -0.04 -1.81
CA GLN A 11 10.43 0.01 -0.57
C GLN A 11 8.99 0.50 -0.82
N ALA A 12 8.83 1.58 -1.61
CA ALA A 12 7.51 2.07 -1.99
C ALA A 12 6.72 0.99 -2.75
N ARG A 13 7.36 0.26 -3.67
CA ARG A 13 6.73 -0.84 -4.40
C ARG A 13 6.24 -1.95 -3.47
N ARG A 14 7.04 -2.40 -2.51
CA ARG A 14 6.65 -3.45 -1.56
C ARG A 14 5.47 -3.00 -0.69
N MET A 15 5.48 -1.76 -0.24
CA MET A 15 4.37 -1.19 0.54
C MET A 15 3.08 -1.11 -0.30
N ARG A 16 3.15 -0.73 -1.58
CA ARG A 16 1.99 -0.80 -2.50
C ARG A 16 1.47 -2.22 -2.65
N GLU A 17 2.34 -3.18 -2.96
CA GLU A 17 1.97 -4.60 -3.11
C GLU A 17 1.34 -5.16 -1.82
N GLN A 18 1.82 -4.75 -0.65
CA GLN A 18 1.25 -5.14 0.64
C GLN A 18 -0.15 -4.54 0.87
N ALA A 19 -0.36 -3.26 0.55
CA ALA A 19 -1.67 -2.62 0.64
C ALA A 19 -2.68 -3.29 -0.30
N GLU A 20 -2.29 -3.59 -1.55
CA GLU A 20 -3.15 -4.30 -2.51
C GLU A 20 -3.50 -5.72 -2.04
N ALA A 21 -2.55 -6.43 -1.42
CA ALA A 21 -2.80 -7.76 -0.87
C ALA A 21 -3.83 -7.73 0.27
N LEU A 22 -3.76 -6.72 1.15
CA LEU A 22 -4.71 -6.51 2.23
C LEU A 22 -6.10 -6.14 1.70
N GLU A 23 -6.19 -5.26 0.70
CA GLU A 23 -7.46 -4.93 0.03
C GLU A 23 -8.09 -6.15 -0.66
N LEU A 24 -7.28 -6.97 -1.33
CA LEU A 24 -7.74 -8.21 -1.94
C LEU A 24 -8.22 -9.22 -0.90
N ALA A 25 -7.52 -9.32 0.25
CA ALA A 25 -7.94 -10.15 1.37
C ALA A 25 -9.26 -9.65 1.97
N ALA A 26 -9.39 -8.33 2.18
CA ALA A 26 -10.60 -7.69 2.67
C ALA A 26 -11.80 -7.99 1.77
N ASN A 27 -11.61 -7.90 0.44
CA ASN A 27 -12.64 -8.22 -0.55
C ASN A 27 -13.05 -9.70 -0.56
N LYS A 28 -12.16 -10.60 -0.12
CA LYS A 28 -12.43 -12.04 -0.01
C LYS A 28 -12.98 -12.46 1.35
N SER A 29 -12.83 -11.63 2.39
CA SER A 29 -13.33 -11.96 3.73
C SER A 29 -14.86 -11.87 3.78
N ALA A 30 -15.47 -12.91 4.34
CA ALA A 30 -16.90 -12.97 4.62
C ALA A 30 -17.27 -12.28 5.94
N ASP A 31 -16.30 -12.04 6.83
CA ASP A 31 -16.50 -11.37 8.10
C ASP A 31 -16.36 -9.85 7.90
N ALA A 32 -17.35 -9.10 8.39
CA ALA A 32 -17.36 -7.65 8.25
C ALA A 32 -16.28 -6.95 9.08
N ALA A 33 -16.01 -7.44 10.30
CA ALA A 33 -14.99 -6.89 11.18
C ALA A 33 -13.58 -7.22 10.66
N GLU A 34 -13.38 -8.42 10.11
CA GLU A 34 -12.12 -8.78 9.46
C GLU A 34 -11.87 -7.93 8.21
N ARG A 35 -12.90 -7.77 7.36
CA ARG A 35 -12.81 -6.88 6.18
C ARG A 35 -12.45 -5.45 6.56
N GLU A 36 -13.09 -4.90 7.60
CA GLU A 36 -12.82 -3.54 8.08
C GLU A 36 -11.38 -3.42 8.61
N GLY A 37 -10.91 -4.39 9.40
CA GLY A 37 -9.53 -4.41 9.88
C GLY A 37 -8.48 -4.46 8.77
N LEU A 38 -8.72 -5.30 7.74
CA LEU A 38 -7.82 -5.42 6.59
C LEU A 38 -7.81 -4.14 5.73
N MET A 39 -8.97 -3.51 5.52
CA MET A 39 -9.08 -2.22 4.84
C MET A 39 -8.37 -1.10 5.60
N ASP A 40 -8.56 -1.03 6.93
CA ASP A 40 -7.89 -0.05 7.78
C ASP A 40 -6.37 -0.18 7.72
N GLU A 41 -5.87 -1.42 7.71
CA GLU A 41 -4.43 -1.69 7.59
C GLU A 41 -3.89 -1.28 6.21
N ALA A 42 -4.62 -1.59 5.13
CA ALA A 42 -4.25 -1.14 3.79
C ALA A 42 -4.19 0.38 3.67
N LEU A 43 -5.18 1.08 4.23
CA LEU A 43 -5.24 2.54 4.26
C LEU A 43 -4.07 3.15 5.04
N ARG A 44 -3.68 2.56 6.18
CA ARG A 44 -2.49 3.00 6.93
C ARG A 44 -1.23 2.89 6.09
N ILE A 45 -1.04 1.77 5.37
CA ILE A 45 0.13 1.59 4.51
C ILE A 45 0.16 2.63 3.39
N ARG A 46 -0.98 2.90 2.75
CA ARG A 46 -1.07 3.93 1.70
C ARG A 46 -0.74 5.33 2.24
N LYS A 47 -1.23 5.67 3.42
CA LYS A 47 -0.91 6.94 4.08
C LYS A 47 0.58 7.05 4.41
N ASP A 48 1.16 6.00 5.00
CA ASP A 48 2.60 5.92 5.27
C ASP A 48 3.43 6.06 4.00
N LEU A 49 2.93 5.50 2.88
CA LEU A 49 3.58 5.61 1.58
C LEU A 49 3.56 7.05 1.06
N GLU A 50 2.41 7.71 1.11
CA GLU A 50 2.26 9.11 0.71
C GLU A 50 3.16 10.04 1.55
N GLU A 51 3.22 9.84 2.87
CA GLU A 51 4.06 10.63 3.77
C GLU A 51 5.56 10.46 3.50
N ARG A 52 6.00 9.25 3.11
CA ARG A 52 7.42 8.93 2.93
C ARG A 52 7.93 9.15 1.51
N HIS A 53 7.08 8.97 0.51
CA HIS A 53 7.47 8.90 -0.90
C HIS A 53 6.71 9.91 -1.79
N GLY A 54 5.79 10.68 -1.21
CA GLY A 54 5.01 11.71 -1.90
C GLY A 54 3.72 11.19 -2.55
N PRO A 55 2.81 12.07 -2.97
CA PRO A 55 1.47 11.71 -3.44
C PRO A 55 1.45 10.79 -4.69
N GLU A 56 2.42 10.95 -5.59
CA GLU A 56 2.54 10.12 -6.79
C GLU A 56 2.82 8.65 -6.46
N SER A 57 3.49 8.38 -5.34
CA SER A 57 3.84 7.02 -4.96
C SER A 57 2.62 6.22 -4.49
N ALA A 58 1.59 6.86 -3.92
CA ALA A 58 0.36 6.21 -3.43
C ALA A 58 -0.69 5.99 -4.53
N THR A 59 -0.43 6.52 -5.72
CA THR A 59 -1.34 6.42 -6.86
C THR A 59 -1.20 5.03 -7.49
N MET A 60 -2.33 4.34 -7.69
CA MET A 60 -2.37 3.17 -8.58
C MET A 60 -2.03 3.66 -9.99
N ASP A 61 -0.98 3.12 -10.61
CA ASP A 61 -0.95 3.10 -12.08
C ASP A 61 -2.23 2.34 -12.51
N PRO A 62 -3.10 2.95 -13.34
CA PRO A 62 -4.30 2.27 -13.81
C PRO A 62 -3.89 1.01 -14.59
N MET A 63 -4.46 -0.14 -14.20
CA MET A 63 -4.25 -1.44 -14.86
C MET A 63 -4.62 -1.42 -16.35
#